data_AF-A0A845GNB3-F1
#
_entry.id   AF-A0A845GNB3-F1
#
_cell.length_a   1.000
_cell.length_b   1.000
_cell.length_c   1.000
_cell.angle_alpha   90.00
_cell.angle_beta   90.00
_cell.angle_gamma   90.00
#
_symmetry.space_group_name_H-M   'P 1'
#
loop_
_entity.id
_entity.type
_entity.pdbx_description
1 polymer ?
#
loop_
_entity_poly.entity_id
_entity_poly.type
_entity_poly.pdbx_seq_one_letter_code
_entity_poly.pdbx_strand_id
1 'polypeptide(L)'
;MSQLFTAVYEITSAIEGNPTLRLNLVVNALNDSVMGHARVDFSNGESAGISIRGHHTEIDSGEPLRAVVLAGLPSIFPSVEEEPSAFQLLMVLPTASKDGQACYKMSFGDTRQPRIVEVRDGVARAMLPELASAE
;
A
#
# COMPACT_ATOMS: atom_id res chain seq x y z
N MET A 1 -5.83 -26.15 8.19
CA MET A 1 -5.27 -24.98 8.91
C MET A 1 -5.41 -23.77 8.01
N SER A 2 -6.02 -22.70 8.49
CA SER A 2 -6.06 -21.42 7.77
C SER A 2 -4.63 -20.86 7.70
N GLN A 3 -4.11 -20.59 6.49
CA GLN A 3 -2.85 -19.86 6.28
C GLN A 3 -3.10 -18.40 5.89
N LEU A 4 -4.24 -17.86 6.32
CA LEU A 4 -4.59 -16.46 6.15
C LEU A 4 -4.08 -15.66 7.35
N PHE A 5 -3.40 -14.56 7.09
CA PHE A 5 -3.01 -13.60 8.12
C PHE A 5 -3.24 -12.17 7.65
N THR A 6 -3.42 -11.27 8.61
CA THR A 6 -3.53 -9.83 8.37
C THR A 6 -2.19 -9.16 8.58
N ALA A 7 -1.89 -8.17 7.76
CA ALA A 7 -0.70 -7.35 7.89
C ALA A 7 -1.08 -5.88 7.65
N VAL A 8 -0.66 -5.00 8.56
CA VAL A 8 -0.85 -3.56 8.41
C VAL A 8 0.52 -2.92 8.22
N TYR A 9 0.62 -2.08 7.18
CA TYR A 9 1.83 -1.31 6.92
C TYR A 9 1.52 0.18 6.84
N GLU A 10 2.43 0.98 7.37
CA GLU A 10 2.46 2.41 7.15
C GLU A 10 3.67 2.75 6.30
N ILE A 11 3.45 3.53 5.24
CA ILE A 11 4.49 4.01 4.33
C ILE A 11 4.54 5.52 4.43
N THR A 12 5.68 6.01 4.91
CA THR A 12 5.98 7.44 5.01
C THR A 12 7.01 7.83 3.95
N SER A 13 6.77 8.94 3.25
CA SER A 13 7.75 9.53 2.34
C SER A 13 8.73 10.41 3.12
N ALA A 14 10.00 10.44 2.69
CA ALA A 14 11.01 11.34 3.27
C ALA A 14 10.92 12.79 2.78
N ILE A 15 10.04 13.08 1.80
CA ILE A 15 9.88 14.40 1.20
C ILE A 15 8.80 15.18 1.98
N GLU A 16 9.12 16.43 2.32
CA GLU A 16 8.26 17.32 3.09
C GLU A 16 6.90 17.58 2.41
N GLY A 17 5.81 17.49 3.16
CA GLY A 17 4.44 17.74 2.68
C GLY A 17 3.72 16.52 2.08
N ASN A 18 4.38 15.36 1.99
CA ASN A 18 3.80 14.17 1.36
C ASN A 18 2.81 13.40 2.25
N PRO A 19 1.84 12.70 1.62
CA PRO A 19 0.82 11.95 2.34
C PRO A 19 1.36 10.62 2.90
N THR A 20 0.75 10.18 4.00
CA THR A 20 1.01 8.86 4.59
C THR A 20 0.12 7.82 3.93
N LEU A 21 0.70 6.70 3.49
CA LEU A 21 -0.04 5.58 2.90
C LEU A 21 -0.17 4.46 3.94
N ARG A 22 -1.41 4.10 4.29
CA ARG A 22 -1.73 2.97 5.15
C ARG A 22 -2.26 1.80 4.31
N LEU A 23 -1.66 0.63 4.49
CA LEU A 23 -2.04 -0.62 3.84
C LEU A 23 -2.66 -1.57 4.85
N ASN A 24 -3.86 -2.05 4.59
CA ASN A 24 -4.50 -3.12 5.35
C ASN A 24 -4.62 -4.35 4.46
N LEU A 25 -3.77 -5.34 4.70
CA LEU A 25 -3.60 -6.50 3.83
C LEU A 25 -4.08 -7.78 4.51
N VAL A 26 -4.66 -8.66 3.71
CA VAL A 26 -4.89 -10.07 3.99
C VAL A 26 -4.01 -10.86 3.05
N VAL A 27 -3.15 -11.70 3.61
CA VAL A 27 -2.20 -12.53 2.85
C VAL A 27 -2.63 -13.98 2.95
N ASN A 28 -2.69 -14.66 1.81
CA ASN A 28 -2.91 -16.09 1.72
C ASN A 28 -1.59 -16.78 1.36
N ALA A 29 -0.95 -17.40 2.35
CA ALA A 29 0.33 -18.06 2.14
C ALA A 29 0.23 -19.37 1.33
N LEU A 30 -0.98 -19.90 1.07
CA LEU A 30 -1.15 -21.10 0.23
C LEU A 30 -0.85 -20.83 -1.24
N ASN A 31 -1.05 -19.60 -1.69
CA ASN A 31 -0.95 -19.23 -3.11
C ASN A 31 -0.32 -17.86 -3.32
N ASP A 32 0.36 -17.33 -2.32
CA ASP A 32 1.03 -16.03 -2.32
C ASP A 32 0.10 -14.85 -2.71
N SER A 33 -1.21 -15.00 -2.56
CA SER A 33 -2.16 -13.94 -2.91
C SER A 33 -2.25 -12.90 -1.81
N VAL A 34 -2.29 -11.64 -2.19
CA VAL A 34 -2.47 -10.51 -1.28
C VAL A 34 -3.70 -9.71 -1.72
N MET A 35 -4.58 -9.40 -0.79
CA MET A 35 -5.75 -8.56 -1.02
C MET A 35 -5.86 -7.54 0.11
N GLY A 36 -6.47 -6.39 -0.14
CA GLY A 36 -6.62 -5.41 0.92
C GLY A 36 -7.13 -4.07 0.48
N HIS A 37 -6.84 -3.07 1.30
CA HIS A 37 -7.19 -1.69 1.07
C HIS A 37 -5.98 -0.79 1.30
N ALA A 38 -5.75 0.14 0.37
CA ALA A 38 -4.78 1.22 0.49
C ALA A 38 -5.53 2.51 0.82
N ARG A 39 -5.13 3.21 1.88
CA ARG A 39 -5.66 4.52 2.27
C ARG A 39 -4.53 5.53 2.27
N VAL A 40 -4.72 6.67 1.61
CA VAL A 40 -3.79 7.79 1.59
C VAL A 40 -4.41 8.92 2.42
N ASP A 41 -3.67 9.42 3.40
CA ASP A 41 -4.06 10.57 4.23
C ASP A 41 -3.20 11.79 3.86
N PHE A 42 -3.85 12.88 3.48
CA PHE A 42 -3.21 14.11 3.03
C PHE A 42 -3.04 15.12 4.16
N SER A 43 -2.07 16.02 4.02
CA SER A 43 -1.75 17.06 5.02
C SER A 43 -2.88 18.08 5.23
N ASN A 44 -3.80 18.22 4.27
CA ASN A 44 -5.01 19.06 4.38
C ASN A 44 -6.16 18.37 5.14
N GLY A 45 -5.97 17.14 5.63
CA GLY A 45 -6.99 16.35 6.34
C GLY A 45 -7.91 15.53 5.44
N GLU A 46 -7.75 15.59 4.11
CA GLU A 46 -8.46 14.70 3.19
C GLU A 46 -7.89 13.28 3.22
N SER A 47 -8.71 12.28 2.90
CA SER A 47 -8.25 10.91 2.73
C SER A 47 -8.95 10.23 1.57
N ALA A 48 -8.25 9.30 0.93
CA ALA A 48 -8.77 8.55 -0.20
C ALA A 48 -8.37 7.08 -0.13
N GLY A 49 -9.24 6.19 -0.60
CA GLY A 49 -9.09 4.75 -0.48
C GLY A 49 -9.26 4.01 -1.80
N ILE A 50 -8.51 2.93 -1.99
CA ILE A 50 -8.69 2.01 -3.13
C ILE A 50 -8.50 0.56 -2.68
N SER A 51 -9.37 -0.32 -3.19
CA SER A 51 -9.20 -1.77 -3.04
C SER A 51 -8.01 -2.24 -3.87
N ILE A 52 -7.21 -3.14 -3.32
CA ILE A 52 -5.98 -3.61 -3.96
C ILE A 52 -5.89 -5.13 -3.96
N ARG A 53 -5.20 -5.66 -4.98
CA ARG A 53 -4.80 -7.06 -5.06
C ARG A 53 -3.36 -7.16 -5.53
N GLY A 54 -2.74 -8.29 -5.26
CA GLY A 54 -1.37 -8.51 -5.63
C GLY A 54 -0.84 -9.85 -5.20
N HIS A 55 0.49 -9.94 -5.18
CA HIS A 55 1.19 -11.16 -4.85
C HIS A 55 2.36 -10.90 -3.92
N HIS A 56 2.58 -11.85 -3.03
CA HIS A 56 3.84 -12.01 -2.34
C HIS A 56 4.88 -12.55 -3.33
N THR A 57 6.08 -12.00 -3.31
CA THR A 57 7.15 -12.37 -4.22
C THR A 57 8.50 -12.34 -3.50
N GLU A 58 9.49 -12.97 -4.11
CA GLU A 58 10.87 -12.93 -3.66
C GLU A 58 11.71 -12.25 -4.75
N ILE A 59 12.51 -11.28 -4.34
CA ILE A 59 13.47 -10.62 -5.22
C ILE A 59 14.80 -11.33 -5.03
N ASP A 60 15.20 -12.06 -6.07
CA ASP A 60 16.49 -12.75 -6.10
C ASP A 60 17.62 -11.72 -6.11
N SER A 61 18.45 -11.78 -5.07
CA SER A 61 19.56 -10.90 -4.80
C SER A 61 20.61 -11.70 -4.04
N GLY A 62 21.79 -11.13 -3.76
CA GLY A 62 22.80 -11.81 -2.94
C GLY A 62 22.25 -12.34 -1.62
N GLU A 63 21.25 -11.64 -1.05
CA GLU A 63 20.37 -12.13 0.01
C GLU A 63 18.90 -12.00 -0.45
N PRO A 64 18.12 -13.09 -0.56
CA PRO A 64 16.75 -13.02 -1.05
C PRO A 64 15.87 -12.10 -0.20
N LEU A 65 15.17 -11.16 -0.86
CA LEU A 65 14.29 -10.20 -0.20
C LEU A 65 12.83 -10.58 -0.41
N ARG A 66 12.02 -10.52 0.65
CA ARG A 66 10.56 -10.71 0.55
C ARG A 66 9.90 -9.40 0.15
N ALA A 67 9.00 -9.45 -0.80
CA ALA A 67 8.32 -8.27 -1.31
C ALA A 67 6.85 -8.55 -1.62
N VAL A 68 6.08 -7.48 -1.77
CA VAL A 68 4.72 -7.52 -2.32
C VAL A 68 4.61 -6.56 -3.49
N VAL A 69 3.88 -7.00 -4.51
CA VAL A 69 3.50 -6.18 -5.67
C VAL A 69 1.99 -6.04 -5.64
N LEU A 70 1.49 -4.80 -5.58
CA LEU A 70 0.07 -4.49 -5.44
C LEU A 70 -0.41 -3.61 -6.59
N ALA A 71 -1.64 -3.85 -7.04
CA ALA A 71 -2.33 -3.06 -8.03
C ALA A 71 -3.75 -2.71 -7.54
N GLY A 72 -4.17 -1.48 -7.85
CA GLY A 72 -5.52 -0.99 -7.60
C GLY A 72 -6.56 -1.72 -8.43
N LEU A 73 -7.70 -1.95 -7.82
CA LEU A 73 -8.91 -2.39 -8.51
C LEU A 73 -9.80 -1.17 -8.78
N PRO A 74 -10.46 -1.12 -9.95
CA PRO A 74 -11.49 -0.12 -10.19
C PRO A 74 -12.55 -0.17 -9.09
N SER A 75 -12.99 1.00 -8.64
CA SER A 75 -14.11 1.08 -7.70
C SER A 75 -15.36 0.48 -8.34
N ILE A 76 -16.08 -0.34 -7.57
CA ILE A 76 -17.34 -0.96 -8.01
C ILE A 76 -18.51 0.02 -7.79
N PHE A 77 -18.33 1.02 -6.91
CA PHE A 77 -19.33 2.01 -6.56
C PHE A 77 -18.77 3.41 -6.79
N PRO A 78 -19.27 4.18 -7.77
CA PRO A 78 -18.85 5.56 -7.95
C PRO A 78 -19.48 6.39 -6.82
N SER A 79 -18.70 6.80 -5.81
CA SER A 79 -19.27 7.46 -4.63
C SER A 79 -18.48 8.63 -4.05
N VAL A 80 -17.37 9.05 -4.65
CA VAL A 80 -16.67 10.28 -4.21
C VAL A 80 -16.19 11.13 -5.39
N GLU A 81 -16.19 12.46 -5.22
CA GLU A 81 -15.85 13.46 -6.25
C GLU A 81 -14.44 13.29 -6.85
N GLU A 82 -13.50 12.65 -6.14
CA GLU A 82 -12.18 12.32 -6.67
C GLU A 82 -11.64 10.98 -6.10
N GLU A 83 -12.23 9.87 -6.53
CA GLU A 83 -11.70 8.53 -6.20
C GLU A 83 -10.35 8.26 -6.91
N PRO A 84 -9.44 7.48 -6.29
CA PRO A 84 -8.25 7.02 -6.98
C PRO A 84 -8.64 6.18 -8.21
N SER A 85 -8.12 6.55 -9.37
CA SER A 85 -8.39 5.86 -10.65
C SER A 85 -7.39 4.75 -10.94
N ALA A 86 -6.20 4.79 -10.33
CA ALA A 86 -5.19 3.76 -10.44
C ALA A 86 -4.26 3.73 -9.22
N PHE A 87 -3.73 2.55 -8.91
CA PHE A 87 -2.72 2.34 -7.87
C PHE A 87 -1.73 1.25 -8.28
N GLN A 88 -0.45 1.47 -8.03
CA GLN A 88 0.63 0.50 -8.20
C GLN A 88 1.62 0.64 -7.06
N LEU A 89 2.09 -0.47 -6.50
CA LEU A 89 3.09 -0.49 -5.44
C LEU A 89 4.01 -1.70 -5.54
N LEU A 90 5.30 -1.46 -5.32
CA LEU A 90 6.30 -2.46 -4.99
C LEU A 90 6.84 -2.15 -3.60
N MET A 91 6.77 -3.12 -2.69
CA MET A 91 7.29 -2.95 -1.33
C MET A 91 8.12 -4.16 -0.93
N VAL A 92 9.38 -3.91 -0.59
CA VAL A 92 10.22 -4.84 0.17
C VAL A 92 9.74 -4.82 1.62
N LEU A 93 9.42 -6.00 2.15
CA LEU A 93 8.83 -6.14 3.47
C LEU A 93 9.82 -5.76 4.57
N PRO A 94 9.35 -5.09 5.64
CA PRO A 94 10.17 -4.90 6.83
C PRO A 94 10.52 -6.24 7.48
N THR A 95 11.61 -6.23 8.23
CA THR A 95 12.05 -7.36 9.06
C THR A 95 12.11 -6.91 10.52
N ALA A 96 12.37 -7.85 11.44
CA ALA A 96 12.52 -7.51 12.86
C ALA A 96 13.67 -6.51 13.15
N SER A 97 14.64 -6.38 12.23
CA SER A 97 15.83 -5.55 12.41
C SER A 97 15.92 -4.36 11.44
N LYS A 98 15.00 -4.23 10.47
CA LYS A 98 15.10 -3.23 9.41
C LYS A 98 13.73 -2.84 8.86
N ASP A 99 13.50 -1.54 8.70
CA ASP A 99 12.35 -1.00 7.99
C ASP A 99 12.33 -1.48 6.52
N GLY A 100 11.12 -1.62 5.97
CA GLY A 100 10.89 -1.96 4.58
C GLY A 100 11.09 -0.75 3.67
N GLN A 101 11.11 -1.01 2.36
CA GLN A 101 11.21 0.03 1.35
C GLN A 101 10.06 -0.10 0.35
N ALA A 102 9.43 1.01 0.01
CA ALA A 102 8.28 1.02 -0.89
C ALA A 102 8.41 2.10 -1.95
N CYS A 103 8.03 1.74 -3.17
CA CYS A 103 7.72 2.65 -4.25
C CYS A 103 6.23 2.49 -4.57
N TYR A 104 5.49 3.59 -4.61
CA TYR A 104 4.09 3.56 -5.01
C TYR A 104 3.71 4.76 -5.87
N LYS A 105 2.67 4.55 -6.66
CA LYS A 105 2.03 5.58 -7.48
C LYS A 105 0.51 5.43 -7.37
N MET A 106 -0.16 6.53 -7.07
CA MET A 106 -1.62 6.63 -7.05
C MET A 106 -2.06 7.79 -7.94
N SER A 107 -3.09 7.57 -8.75
CA SER A 107 -3.66 8.59 -9.63
C SER A 107 -5.09 8.91 -9.19
N PHE A 108 -5.46 10.18 -9.26
CA PHE A 108 -6.76 10.74 -8.89
C PHE A 108 -7.36 11.50 -10.08
N GLY A 109 -8.70 11.54 -10.16
CA GLY A 109 -9.40 12.33 -11.18
C GLY A 109 -9.41 11.70 -12.59
N ASP A 110 -9.76 12.51 -13.60
CA ASP A 110 -9.91 12.07 -15.00
C ASP A 110 -8.57 11.56 -15.57
N THR A 111 -8.66 10.42 -16.27
CA THR A 111 -7.61 9.83 -17.11
C THR A 111 -6.84 10.79 -18.02
N ARG A 112 -7.43 11.92 -18.42
CA ARG A 112 -6.77 12.90 -19.31
C ARG A 112 -5.83 13.87 -18.59
N GLN A 113 -6.11 14.18 -17.31
CA GLN A 113 -5.28 15.07 -16.48
C GLN A 113 -5.27 14.57 -15.04
N PRO A 114 -4.68 13.40 -14.77
CA PRO A 114 -4.69 12.84 -13.44
C PRO A 114 -3.79 13.65 -12.51
N ARG A 115 -4.27 13.90 -11.29
CA ARG A 115 -3.40 14.27 -10.18
C ARG A 115 -2.67 13.02 -9.72
N ILE A 116 -1.34 13.08 -9.57
CA ILE A 116 -0.51 11.92 -9.25
C ILE A 116 0.21 12.14 -7.92
N VAL A 117 0.11 11.15 -7.04
CA VAL A 117 0.98 10.98 -5.88
C VAL A 117 1.96 9.86 -6.20
N GLU A 118 3.25 10.15 -6.14
CA GLU A 118 4.32 9.18 -6.39
C GLU A 118 5.36 9.28 -5.28
N VAL A 119 5.69 8.13 -4.69
CA VAL A 119 6.76 7.99 -3.69
C VAL A 119 7.72 6.93 -4.19
N ARG A 120 9.00 7.25 -4.24
CA ARG A 120 10.05 6.34 -4.74
C ARG A 120 10.95 5.78 -3.65
N ASP A 121 10.94 6.41 -2.48
CA ASP A 121 11.84 6.21 -1.35
C ASP A 121 11.06 6.00 -0.04
N GLY A 122 9.84 5.46 -0.13
CA GLY A 122 8.96 5.28 1.01
C GLY A 122 9.53 4.29 2.00
N VAL A 123 9.44 4.62 3.29
CA VAL A 123 9.85 3.74 4.39
C VAL A 123 8.61 3.00 4.89
N ALA A 124 8.63 1.67 4.80
CA ALA A 124 7.51 0.82 5.18
C ALA A 124 7.71 0.23 6.58
N ARG A 125 6.75 0.44 7.47
CA ARG A 125 6.77 -0.09 8.84
C ARG A 125 5.59 -1.00 9.10
N ALA A 126 5.84 -2.14 9.74
CA ALA A 126 4.79 -3.03 10.20
C ALA A 126 4.11 -2.44 11.43
N MET A 127 2.78 -2.41 11.43
CA MET A 127 1.97 -1.91 12.53
C MET A 127 1.23 -3.07 13.20
N LEU A 128 1.07 -3.00 14.52
CA LEU A 128 0.19 -3.92 15.23
C LEU A 128 -1.25 -3.62 14.81
N PRO A 129 -2.05 -4.64 14.43
CA PRO A 129 -3.44 -4.42 14.00
C PRO A 129 -4.30 -3.67 15.04
N GLU A 130 -4.04 -3.88 16.33
CA GLU A 130 -4.74 -3.24 17.45
C GLU A 130 -4.47 -1.73 17.55
N LEU A 131 -3.29 -1.29 17.10
CA LEU A 131 -2.89 0.12 17.04
C LEU A 131 -3.34 0.79 15.73
N ALA A 132 -3.65 0.00 14.70
CA ALA A 132 -4.04 0.52 13.39
C ALA A 132 -5.48 1.06 13.33
N SER A 133 -6.34 0.65 14.27
CA SER A 133 -7.75 1.08 14.39
C SER A 133 -7.98 2.17 15.45
N ALA A 134 -6.91 2.69 16.07
CA ALA A 134 -6.97 3.68 17.14
C ALA A 134 -6.71 5.12 16.66
N GLU A 135 -7.18 5.49 15.46
CA GLU A 135 -7.16 6.86 14.93
C GLU A 135 -8.39 7.16 14.06
#